data_AF-A0A166BKU1-F1
#
_entry.id   AF-A0A166BKU1-F1
#
_cell.length_a   1.000
_cell.length_b   1.000
_cell.length_c   1.000
_cell.angle_alpha   90.00
_cell.angle_beta   90.00
_cell.angle_gamma   90.00
#
_symmetry.space_group_name_H-M   'P 1'
#
loop_
_entity.id
_entity.type
_entity.pdbx_description
1 polymer ?
#
loop_
_entity_poly.entity_id
_entity_poly.type
_entity_poly.pdbx_seq_one_letter_code
_entity_poly.pdbx_strand_id
1 'polypeptide(L)' 'MRDAGHPLCRLKLPESLFVQAGAKAMRYLRKIVEVEDFSLDWPTPFAGFDDEP' A
#
# COMPACT_ATOMS: atom_id res chain seq x y z
N MET A 1 21.85 -16.81 1.39
CA MET A 1 20.41 -16.55 1.16
C MET A 1 19.81 -16.16 2.49
N ARG A 2 19.16 -15.00 2.62
CA ARG A 2 18.62 -14.55 3.91
C ARG A 2 17.39 -15.38 4.26
N ASP A 3 17.65 -16.42 5.04
CA ASP A 3 16.72 -17.29 5.73
C ASP A 3 16.66 -16.81 7.19
N ALA A 4 15.89 -15.75 7.45
CA ALA A 4 16.01 -15.03 8.72
C ALA A 4 14.70 -14.40 9.19
N GLY A 5 13.55 -15.04 9.02
CA GLY A 5 12.30 -14.69 9.73
C GLY A 5 11.82 -13.22 9.69
N HIS A 6 12.46 -12.36 8.91
CA HIS A 6 12.26 -10.92 8.89
C HIS A 6 11.75 -10.55 7.49
N PRO A 7 10.65 -9.79 7.40
CA PRO A 7 10.09 -9.36 6.13
C PRO A 7 11.13 -8.59 5.31
N LEU A 8 11.14 -8.81 3.99
CA LEU A 8 12.11 -8.22 3.07
C LEU A 8 12.05 -6.68 3.07
N CYS A 9 10.85 -6.13 3.21
CA CYS A 9 10.58 -4.70 3.31
C CYS A 9 9.20 -4.46 3.94
N ARG A 10 8.86 -3.19 4.16
CA ARG A 10 7.54 -2.74 4.63
C ARG A 10 6.84 -1.98 3.50
N LEU A 11 5.63 -2.41 3.14
CA LEU A 11 4.77 -1.78 2.15
C LEU A 11 3.60 -1.08 2.84
N LYS A 12 3.38 0.19 2.49
CA LYS A 12 2.19 0.96 2.87
C LYS A 12 1.18 0.85 1.73
N LEU A 13 0.08 0.13 1.97
CA LEU A 13 -0.91 -0.15 0.93
C LEU A 13 -2.30 0.36 1.34
N PRO A 14 -3.04 1.01 0.43
CA PRO A 14 -4.42 1.38 0.68
C PRO A 14 -5.35 0.18 0.75
N GLU A 15 -6.36 0.29 1.63
CA GLU A 15 -7.32 -0.79 1.90
C GLU A 15 -8.07 -1.26 0.65
N SER A 16 -8.31 -0.34 -0.29
CA SER A 16 -8.94 -0.64 -1.58
C SER A 16 -8.18 -1.70 -2.37
N LEU A 17 -6.85 -1.75 -2.26
CA LEU A 17 -6.03 -2.76 -2.91
C LEU A 17 -6.16 -4.14 -2.25
N PHE A 18 -6.48 -4.22 -0.95
CA PHE A 18 -6.73 -5.50 -0.29
C PHE A 18 -8.01 -6.15 -0.80
N VAL A 19 -9.05 -5.34 -1.04
CA VAL A 19 -10.32 -5.78 -1.62
C VAL A 19 -10.11 -6.25 -3.06
N GLN A 20 -9.33 -5.51 -3.86
CA GLN A 20 -9.07 -5.82 -5.26
C GLN A 20 -8.17 -7.06 -5.45
N ALA A 21 -7.09 -7.19 -4.69
CA ALA A 21 -6.15 -8.30 -4.79
C ALA A 21 -6.70 -9.61 -4.20
N GLY A 22 -7.66 -9.50 -3.27
CA GLY A 22 -8.28 -10.62 -2.59
C GLY A 22 -7.41 -11.27 -1.52
N ALA A 23 -8.06 -11.95 -0.57
CA ALA A 23 -7.43 -12.47 0.65
C ALA A 23 -6.28 -13.46 0.38
N LYS A 24 -6.37 -14.26 -0.69
CA LYS A 24 -5.35 -15.27 -1.02
C LYS A 24 -4.04 -14.61 -1.43
N ALA A 25 -4.08 -13.60 -2.31
CA ALA A 25 -2.89 -12.90 -2.78
C ALA A 25 -2.23 -12.12 -1.64
N MET A 26 -3.03 -11.41 -0.83
CA MET A 26 -2.56 -10.67 0.33
C MET A 26 -1.87 -11.57 1.36
N ARG A 27 -2.38 -12.79 1.58
CA ARG A 27 -1.74 -13.78 2.46
C ARG A 27 -0.37 -14.21 1.96
N TYR A 28 -0.15 -14.33 0.65
CA TYR A 28 1.19 -14.65 0.12
C TYR A 28 2.13 -13.47 0.25
N LEU A 29 1.66 -12.24 -0.04
CA LEU A 29 2.45 -11.03 0.10
C LEU A 29 2.97 -10.85 1.54
N ARG A 30 2.10 -11.01 2.53
CA ARG A 30 2.44 -10.88 3.97
C ARG A 30 3.45 -11.91 4.49
N LYS A 31 3.72 -12.99 3.75
CA LYS A 31 4.79 -13.94 4.09
C LYS A 31 6.19 -13.42 3.72
N ILE A 32 6.24 -12.45 2.82
CA ILE A 32 7.46 -11.99 2.18
C ILE A 32 7.80 -10.57 2.65
N VAL A 33 6.78 -9.74 2.89
CA VAL A 33 6.91 -8.33 3.28
C VAL A 33 5.96 -7.99 4.42
N GLU A 34 6.31 -6.98 5.21
CA GLU A 34 5.40 -6.36 6.17
C GLU A 34 4.43 -5.46 5.38
N VAL A 35 3.15 -5.51 5.71
CA VAL A 35 2.13 -4.67 5.09
C VAL A 35 1.51 -3.83 6.18
N GLU A 36 1.56 -2.52 5.99
CA GLU A 36 0.93 -1.51 6.83
C GLU A 36 -0.24 -0.90 6.07
N ASP A 37 -1.37 -0.74 6.76
CA ASP A 37 -2.54 -0.09 6.22
C ASP A 37 -2.26 1.40 6.05
N PHE A 38 -2.58 1.93 4.88
CA PHE A 38 -2.29 3.31 4.53
C PHE A 38 -3.53 4.00 3.96
N SER A 39 -3.98 5.08 4.60
CA SER A 39 -5.02 5.91 4.02
C SER A 39 -4.43 6.88 3.00
N LEU A 40 -4.98 6.90 1.78
CA LEU A 40 -4.62 7.87 0.74
C LEU A 40 -5.44 9.16 0.94
N ASP A 41 -5.44 9.71 2.15
CA ASP A 41 -6.07 11.01 2.48
C ASP A 41 -5.18 12.20 2.08
N TRP A 42 -4.15 11.95 1.26
CA TRP A 42 -3.31 13.02 0.74
C TRP A 42 -4.17 13.89 -0.19
N PRO A 43 -4.29 15.20 0.06
CA PRO A 43 -5.05 16.08 -0.82
C PRO A 43 -4.43 15.98 -2.21
N THR A 44 -5.26 15.80 -3.25
CA THR A 44 -4.78 15.84 -4.63
C THR A 44 -4.00 17.15 -4.79
N PRO A 45 -2.67 17.10 -4.94
CA PRO A 45 -1.90 18.33 -5.03
C PRO A 45 -2.38 19.03 -6.29
N PHE A 46 -2.66 20.32 -6.16
CA PHE A 46 -3.19 21.18 -7.22
C PHE A 46 -4.68 21.02 -7.58
N ALA A 47 -5.49 20.27 -6.80
CA ALA A 47 -6.95 20.37 -6.92
C ALA A 47 -7.40 21.78 -6.55
N GLY A 48 -7.67 22.61 -7.56
CA GLY A 48 -7.96 24.05 -7.40
C GLY A 48 -7.07 24.99 -8.21
N PHE A 49 -6.10 24.48 -9.01
CA PHE A 49 -5.29 25.30 -9.93
C PHE A 49 -5.97 25.56 -11.29
N ASP A 50 -7.24 25.17 -11.48
CA ASP A 50 -7.97 25.38 -12.72
C ASP A 50 -8.54 26.81 -12.88
N ASP A 51 -8.32 27.69 -11.91
CA ASP A 51 -8.82 29.07 -11.94
C ASP A 51 -7.72 30.08 -11.58
N GLU A 52 -6.84 30.40 -12.53
CA GLU A 52 -6.26 31.75 -12.60
C GLU A 52 -6.32 32.23 -14.08
N PRO A 53 -7.02 33.34 -14.38
CA PRO A 53 -7.14 33.91 -15.73
C PRO A 53 -5.84 34.54 -16.26
#